data_AF-A0A2V5KSR4-F1
#
_entry.id   AF-A0A2V5KSR4-F1
#
_cell.length_a   1.000
_cell.length_b   1.000
_cell.length_c   1.000
_cell.angle_alpha   90.00
_cell.angle_beta   90.00
_cell.angle_gamma   90.00
#
_symmetry.space_group_name_H-M   'P 1'
#
loop_
_entity.id
_entity.type
_entity.pdbx_description
1 polymer ?
#
loop_
_entity_poly.entity_id
_entity_poly.type
_entity_poly.pdbx_seq_one_letter_code
_entity_poly.pdbx_strand_id
1 'polypeptide(L)'
;MELLPVTKDAVTGAELLRDLAIIYAWVGEKDLAIKQLEEVLRIPSELSYGQLRLYPYWDPLRGDPRFEKLLEESKKPVAMK
;
A
#
# COMPACT_ATOMS: atom_id res chain seq x y z
N MET A 1 -27.61 8.92 -6.30
CA MET A 1 -26.23 8.60 -6.67
C MET A 1 -25.49 9.92 -6.75
N GLU A 2 -24.88 10.34 -5.65
CA GLU A 2 -24.15 11.61 -5.59
C GLU A 2 -22.72 11.40 -6.11
N LEU A 3 -22.30 12.25 -7.04
CA LEU A 3 -20.94 12.31 -7.55
C LEU A 3 -20.06 13.02 -6.52
N LEU A 4 -19.00 12.37 -6.07
CA LEU A 4 -18.00 12.97 -5.20
C LEU A 4 -17.31 14.16 -5.91
N PRO A 5 -16.88 15.19 -5.16
CA PRO A 5 -16.15 16.30 -5.73
C PRO A 5 -14.89 15.80 -6.45
N VAL A 6 -14.70 16.27 -7.68
CA VAL A 6 -13.63 15.89 -8.64
C VAL A 6 -12.20 16.13 -8.09
N THR A 7 -12.05 16.76 -6.92
CA THR A 7 -10.77 17.28 -6.44
C THR A 7 -9.83 16.26 -5.80
N LYS A 8 -10.25 15.01 -5.52
CA LYS A 8 -9.39 13.83 -5.33
C LYS A 8 -10.26 12.70 -4.78
N ASP A 9 -10.50 11.68 -5.58
CA ASP A 9 -10.95 10.42 -5.04
C ASP A 9 -9.78 9.74 -4.31
N ALA A 10 -9.88 9.64 -2.99
CA ALA A 10 -8.87 9.00 -2.14
C ALA A 10 -8.69 7.52 -2.50
N VAL A 11 -9.72 6.85 -3.01
CA VAL A 11 -9.67 5.46 -3.46
C VAL A 11 -8.80 5.36 -4.70
N THR A 12 -9.10 6.16 -5.73
CA THR A 12 -8.25 6.26 -6.94
C THR A 12 -6.80 6.62 -6.57
N GLY A 13 -6.59 7.53 -5.62
CA GLY A 13 -5.25 7.89 -5.14
C GLY A 13 -4.51 6.73 -4.47
N ALA A 14 -5.20 5.93 -3.66
CA ALA A 14 -4.63 4.76 -3.00
C ALA A 14 -4.25 3.65 -4.00
N GLU A 15 -5.07 3.43 -5.02
CA GLU A 15 -4.77 2.46 -6.08
C GLU A 15 -3.49 2.83 -6.83
N LEU A 16 -3.32 4.12 -7.18
CA LEU A 16 -2.10 4.59 -7.85
C LEU A 16 -0.85 4.40 -6.99
N LEU A 17 -0.92 4.68 -5.68
CA LEU A 17 0.20 4.47 -4.76
C LEU A 17 0.55 2.97 -4.65
N ARG A 18 -0.46 2.10 -4.55
CA ARG A 18 -0.26 0.64 -4.54
C ARG A 18 0.42 0.17 -5.82
N ASP A 19 -0.08 0.58 -6.99
CA ASP A 19 0.46 0.13 -8.27
C ASP A 19 1.90 0.62 -8.46
N LEU A 20 2.20 1.85 -8.03
CA LEU A 20 3.56 2.38 -8.02
C LEU A 20 4.48 1.60 -7.06
N ALA A 21 3.98 1.20 -5.89
CA ALA A 21 4.73 0.35 -4.96
C ALA A 21 5.09 -1.00 -5.60
N ILE A 22 4.16 -1.62 -6.32
CA ILE A 22 4.37 -2.88 -7.04
C ILE A 22 5.45 -2.71 -8.11
N ILE A 23 5.33 -1.66 -8.94
CA ILE A 23 6.32 -1.37 -9.99
C ILE A 23 7.71 -1.23 -9.38
N TYR A 24 7.87 -0.43 -8.32
CA TYR A 24 9.15 -0.25 -7.65
C TYR A 24 9.70 -1.53 -7.04
N ALA A 25 8.85 -2.36 -6.43
CA ALA A 25 9.28 -3.66 -5.92
C ALA A 25 9.85 -4.55 -7.03
N TRP A 26 9.20 -4.57 -8.19
CA TRP A 26 9.61 -5.42 -9.32
C TRP A 26 10.89 -4.96 -10.01
N VAL A 27 11.13 -3.66 -10.09
CA VAL A 27 12.37 -3.11 -10.68
C VAL A 27 13.53 -3.00 -9.68
N GLY A 28 13.34 -3.45 -8.43
CA GLY A 28 14.37 -3.50 -7.40
C GLY A 28 14.54 -2.22 -6.58
N GLU A 29 13.69 -1.21 -6.81
CA GLU A 29 13.68 0.08 -6.12
C GLU A 29 12.98 -0.01 -4.76
N LYS A 30 13.53 -0.83 -3.85
CA LYS A 30 12.88 -1.20 -2.58
C LYS A 30 12.53 0.00 -1.69
N ASP A 31 13.40 1.00 -1.64
CA ASP A 31 13.17 2.21 -0.83
C ASP A 31 11.95 2.99 -1.30
N LEU A 32 11.79 3.11 -2.62
CA LEU A 32 10.63 3.78 -3.21
C LEU A 32 9.36 2.95 -3.03
N ALA A 33 9.44 1.62 -3.17
CA ALA A 33 8.32 0.72 -2.93
C ALA A 33 7.80 0.84 -1.49
N ILE A 34 8.69 0.78 -0.50
CA ILE A 34 8.35 0.91 0.92
C ILE A 34 7.74 2.27 1.22
N LYS A 35 8.29 3.35 0.64
CA LYS A 35 7.72 4.70 0.80
C LYS A 35 6.28 4.78 0.30
N GLN A 36 5.95 4.18 -0.85
CA GLN A 36 4.57 4.18 -1.34
C GLN A 36 3.65 3.34 -0.45
N LEU A 37 4.14 2.21 0.08
CA LEU A 37 3.40 1.38 1.03
C LEU A 37 3.08 2.11 2.33
N GLU A 38 4.01 2.91 2.85
CA GLU A 38 3.77 3.76 4.02
C GLU A 38 2.65 4.77 3.78
N GLU A 39 2.61 5.39 2.60
CA GLU A 39 1.59 6.39 2.26
C GLU A 39 0.21 5.76 2.06
N VAL A 40 0.13 4.64 1.32
CA VAL A 40 -1.16 3.98 1.05
C VAL A 40 -1.80 3.36 2.30
N LEU A 41 -0.99 2.90 3.27
CA LEU A 41 -1.48 2.38 4.55
C LEU A 41 -1.97 3.47 5.52
N ARG A 42 -1.66 4.75 5.26
CA ARG A 42 -2.13 5.90 6.06
C ARG A 42 -3.48 6.44 5.62
N ILE A 43 -3.97 6.05 4.44
CA ILE A 43 -5.24 6.50 3.88
C ILE A 43 -6.21 5.32 3.75
N PRO A 44 -7.53 5.58 3.62
CA PRO A 44 -8.48 4.54 3.25
C PRO A 44 -8.04 3.86 1.94
N SER A 45 -7.76 2.57 2.00
CA SER A 45 -7.37 1.77 0.84
C SER A 45 -7.84 0.33 0.99
N GLU A 46 -7.98 -0.36 -0.14
CA GLU A 46 -8.27 -1.80 -0.17
C GLU A 46 -7.03 -2.65 0.19
N LEU A 47 -5.86 -2.04 0.40
CA LEU A 47 -4.63 -2.75 0.65
C LEU A 47 -4.61 -3.34 2.07
N SER A 48 -4.87 -4.64 2.16
CA SER A 48 -4.97 -5.36 3.44
C SER A 48 -3.71 -6.14 3.79
N TYR A 49 -3.59 -6.52 5.07
CA TYR A 49 -2.60 -7.49 5.55
C TYR A 49 -2.57 -8.77 4.69
N GLY A 50 -3.75 -9.30 4.33
CA GLY A 50 -3.85 -10.52 3.53
C GLY A 50 -3.20 -10.36 2.16
N GLN A 51 -3.45 -9.24 1.49
CA GLN A 51 -2.82 -8.94 0.20
C GLN A 51 -1.32 -8.72 0.34
N LEU A 52 -0.88 -7.96 1.36
CA LEU A 52 0.54 -7.76 1.66
C LEU A 52 1.26 -9.07 2.01
N ARG A 53 0.58 -10.05 2.61
CA ARG A 53 1.16 -11.35 3.00
C ARG A 53 1.15 -12.41 1.91
N LEU A 54 0.12 -12.42 1.07
CA LEU A 54 -0.14 -13.57 0.18
C LEU A 54 0.17 -13.28 -1.29
N TYR A 55 0.16 -12.02 -1.72
CA TYR A 55 0.37 -11.73 -3.14
C TYR A 55 1.87 -11.73 -3.49
N PRO A 56 2.26 -12.36 -4.61
CA PRO A 56 3.66 -12.50 -5.01
C PRO A 56 4.29 -11.16 -5.44
N TYR A 57 3.47 -10.12 -5.61
CA TYR A 57 3.94 -8.78 -5.94
C TYR A 57 4.98 -8.24 -4.95
N TRP A 58 4.89 -8.71 -3.71
CA TRP A 58 5.72 -8.27 -2.60
C TRP A 58 6.91 -9.19 -2.33
N ASP A 59 7.07 -10.28 -3.08
CA ASP A 59 8.19 -11.21 -2.93
C ASP A 59 9.57 -10.51 -2.96
N PRO A 60 9.82 -9.50 -3.82
CA PRO A 60 11.07 -8.74 -3.79
C PRO A 60 11.35 -7.99 -2.48
N LEU A 61 10.31 -7.66 -1.71
CA LEU A 61 10.40 -6.93 -0.44
C LEU A 61 10.46 -7.86 0.79
N ARG A 62 10.18 -9.16 0.62
CA ARG A 62 10.24 -10.14 1.72
C ARG A 62 11.63 -10.19 2.33
N GLY A 63 11.68 -10.19 3.66
CA GLY A 63 12.93 -10.15 4.40
C GLY A 63 13.56 -8.76 4.53
N ASP A 64 13.01 -7.71 3.92
CA ASP A 64 13.35 -6.33 4.30
C ASP A 64 12.66 -6.01 5.65
N PRO A 65 13.40 -5.67 6.72
CA PRO A 65 12.81 -5.41 8.02
C PRO A 65 11.75 -4.30 8.04
N ARG A 66 11.85 -3.33 7.11
CA ARG A 66 10.88 -2.23 6.99
C ARG A 66 9.56 -2.73 6.41
N PHE A 67 9.62 -3.62 5.42
CA PHE A 67 8.43 -4.24 4.87
C PHE A 67 7.74 -5.17 5.88
N GLU A 68 8.50 -5.97 6.63
CA GLU A 68 7.93 -6.82 7.68
C GLU A 68 7.26 -5.98 8.80
N LYS A 69 7.82 -4.81 9.11
CA LYS A 69 7.17 -3.86 10.04
C LYS A 69 5.82 -3.37 9.50
N LEU A 70 5.75 -2.95 8.23
CA LEU A 70 4.49 -2.51 7.61
C LEU A 70 3.47 -3.65 7.57
N LEU A 71 3.92 -4.87 7.31
CA LEU A 71 3.08 -6.06 7.35
C LEU A 71 2.45 -6.24 8.74
N GLU A 72 3.23 -6.12 9.81
CA GLU A 72 2.70 -6.20 11.18
C GLU A 72 1.75 -5.04 11.52
N GLU A 73 2.04 -3.83 11.06
CA GLU A 73 1.18 -2.65 11.27
C GLU A 73 -0.17 -2.81 10.57
N SER A 74 -0.20 -3.39 9.37
CA SER A 74 -1.43 -3.62 8.58
C SER A 74 -2.41 -4.64 9.18
N LYS A 75 -2.02 -5.37 10.24
CA LYS A 75 -2.94 -6.23 11.00
C LYS A 75 -3.96 -5.43 11.81
N LYS A 76 -3.63 -4.18 12.13
CA LYS A 76 -4.51 -3.31 12.92
C LYS A 76 -5.59 -2.74 11.99
N PRO A 77 -6.85 -2.63 12.44
CA PRO A 77 -7.86 -1.92 11.68
C PRO A 77 -7.38 -0.49 11.42
N VAL A 78 -7.47 -0.02 10.16
CA VAL A 78 -7.24 1.39 9.86
C VAL A 78 -8.28 2.18 10.65
N ALA A 79 -7.82 3.04 11.56
CA ALA A 79 -8.72 3.91 12.31
C ALA A 79 -9.35 4.91 11.34
N MET A 80 -10.57 4.63 10.90
CA MET A 80 -11.40 5.57 10.16
C MET A 80 -11.76 6.71 11.11
N LYS A 81 -11.12 7.87 10.94
CA LYS A 81 -11.53 9.13 11.58
C LYS A 81 -12.47 9.89 10.66
#